data_AF-A0A946S0D5-F1
#
_entry.id   AF-A0A946S0D5-F1
#
_cell.length_a   1.000
_cell.length_b   1.000
_cell.length_c   1.000
_cell.angle_alpha   90.00
_cell.angle_beta   90.00
_cell.angle_gamma   90.00
#
_symmetry.space_group_name_H-M   'P 1'
#
loop_
_entity.id
_entity.type
_entity.pdbx_description
1 polymer ?
#
loop_
_entity_poly.entity_id
_entity_poly.type
_entity_poly.pdbx_seq_one_letter_code
_entity_poly.pdbx_strand_id
1 'polypeptide(L)' 'MRLFKNVNIDFISKRKAAAFLSIILLLIGLVSVVINKGLALSIDFTGGTIVQLRFDELMEI' A
#
# COMPACT_ATOMS: atom_id res chain seq x y z
N MET A 1 -3.38 11.15 31.31
CA MET A 1 -1.90 11.01 31.30
C MET A 1 -1.35 11.68 30.05
N ARG A 2 -0.31 12.52 30.17
CA ARG A 2 0.41 13.07 28.99
C ARG A 2 1.57 12.13 28.67
N LEU A 3 1.46 11.39 27.56
CA LEU A 3 2.45 10.39 27.16
C LEU A 3 3.77 10.99 26.68
N PHE A 4 3.77 12.27 26.29
CA PHE A 4 4.94 12.97 25.78
C PHE A 4 5.07 14.31 26.49
N LYS A 5 6.16 14.47 27.24
CA LYS A 5 6.55 15.73 27.89
C LYS A 5 7.98 16.03 27.44
N ASN A 6 8.18 17.17 26.77
CA ASN A 6 9.49 17.64 26.30
C ASN A 6 10.21 16.72 25.29
N VAL A 7 9.53 16.26 24.23
CA VAL A 7 10.18 15.53 23.14
C VAL A 7 10.94 16.51 22.25
N ASN A 8 12.28 16.45 22.30
CA ASN A 8 13.16 17.22 21.43
C ASN A 8 13.89 16.25 20.48
N ILE A 9 13.27 16.00 19.32
CA ILE A 9 13.86 15.19 18.25
C ILE A 9 14.27 16.14 17.13
N ASP A 10 15.54 16.08 16.74
CA ASP A 10 16.03 16.81 15.58
C ASP A 10 15.74 16.03 14.29
N PHE A 11 14.63 16.40 13.66
CA PHE A 11 14.23 15.84 12.36
C PHE A 11 15.05 16.42 11.21
N ILE A 12 15.59 17.62 11.36
CA ILE A 12 16.26 18.34 10.28
C ILE A 12 17.61 17.71 9.97
N SER A 13 18.37 17.29 10.98
CA SER A 13 19.62 16.54 10.75
C SER A 13 19.39 15.19 10.06
N LYS A 14 18.23 14.55 10.30
CA LYS A 14 17.90 13.22 9.74
C LYS A 14 17.21 13.24 8.39
N ARG A 15 16.82 14.42 7.86
CA ARG A 15 16.03 14.55 6.63
C ARG A 15 16.64 13.82 5.42
N LYS A 16 17.97 13.86 5.28
CA LYS A 16 18.66 13.22 4.14
C LYS A 16 18.62 11.70 4.23
N ALA A 17 18.81 11.14 5.43
CA ALA A 17 18.71 9.70 5.65
C ALA A 17 17.27 9.21 5.41
N ALA A 18 16.27 9.95 5.90
CA ALA A 18 14.86 9.62 5.66
C ALA A 18 14.49 9.71 4.17
N ALA A 19 14.97 10.74 3.45
CA ALA A 19 14.76 10.87 2.02
C ALA A 19 15.41 9.72 1.23
N PHE A 20 16.63 9.32 1.59
CA PHE A 20 17.32 8.20 0.96
C PHE A 20 16.57 6.88 1.16
N LEU A 21 16.13 6.59 2.39
CA LEU A 21 15.31 5.42 2.68
C LEU A 21 14.00 5.41 1.87
N SER A 22 13.36 6.58 1.76
CA SER A 22 12.12 6.73 0.99
C SER A 22 12.35 6.46 -0.50
N ILE A 23 13.42 7.00 -1.07
CA ILE A 23 13.79 6.75 -2.47
C ILE A 23 14.04 5.25 -2.71
N ILE A 24 14.75 4.57 -1.80
CA ILE A 24 14.97 3.12 -1.91
C ILE A 24 13.63 2.37 -1.92
N LEU A 25 12.72 2.69 -1.00
CA LEU A 25 11.41 2.04 -0.95
C LEU A 25 10.60 2.27 -2.23
N LEU A 26 10.64 3.49 -2.77
CA LEU A 26 9.99 3.79 -4.04
C LEU A 26 10.59 2.99 -5.20
N LEU A 27 11.92 2.88 -5.26
CA LEU A 27 12.60 2.09 -6.29
C LEU A 27 12.26 0.60 -6.19
N ILE A 28 12.20 0.04 -4.97
CA ILE A 28 11.75 -1.35 -4.74
C ILE A 28 10.32 -1.53 -5.27
N GLY A 29 9.42 -0.58 -4.98
CA GLY A 29 8.06 -0.58 -5.52
C GLY A 29 8.03 -0.58 -7.04
N LEU A 30 8.80 0.31 -7.68
CA LEU A 30 8.90 0.40 -9.14
C LEU A 30 9.46 -0.88 -9.77
N VAL A 31 10.52 -1.45 -9.18
CA VAL A 31 11.10 -2.72 -9.64
C VAL A 31 10.08 -3.85 -9.54
N SER A 32 9.30 -3.89 -8.47
CA SER A 32 8.22 -4.87 -8.31
C SER A 32 7.18 -4.76 -9.43
N VAL A 33 6.76 -3.54 -9.79
CA VAL A 33 5.81 -3.32 -10.90
C VAL A 33 6.38 -3.84 -12.22
N VAL A 34 7.66 -3.59 -12.51
CA VAL A 34 8.31 -4.08 -13.73
C VAL A 34 8.39 -5.61 -13.76
N ILE A 35 8.80 -6.26 -12.65
CA ILE A 35 8.90 -7.72 -12.55
C ILE A 35 7.52 -8.38 -12.74
N ASN A 36 6.47 -7.79 -12.19
CA ASN A 36 5.09 -8.29 -12.31
C ASN A 36 4.42 -7.92 -13.66
N LYS A 37 5.17 -7.33 -14.61
CA LYS A 37 4.69 -6.91 -15.94
C LYS A 37 3.56 -5.88 -15.89
N GLY A 38 3.53 -5.05 -14.84
CA GLY A 38 2.49 -4.05 -14.63
C GLY A 38 1.90 -4.11 -13.22
N LEU A 39 0.87 -3.30 -13.00
CA LEU A 39 0.08 -3.31 -11.77
C LEU A 39 -0.95 -4.44 -11.81
N ALA A 40 -1.36 -4.92 -10.63
CA ALA A 40 -2.51 -5.82 -10.51
C ALA A 40 -3.80 -5.01 -10.78
N LEU A 41 -4.16 -4.88 -12.05
CA LEU A 41 -5.31 -4.12 -12.49
C LEU A 41 -6.62 -4.88 -12.18
N SER A 42 -7.63 -4.16 -11.70
CA SER A 42 -8.99 -4.67 -11.54
C SER A 42 -9.73 -4.71 -12.88
N ILE A 43 -10.93 -5.29 -12.86
CA ILE A 43 -11.80 -5.39 -14.04
C ILE A 43 -12.17 -4.01 -14.61
N ASP A 44 -12.12 -2.96 -13.78
CA ASP A 44 -12.41 -1.58 -14.19
C ASP A 44 -11.41 -1.08 -15.25
N PHE A 45 -10.21 -1.68 -15.30
CA PHE A 45 -9.14 -1.30 -16.22
C PHE A 45 -8.85 -2.37 -17.29
N THR A 46 -9.12 -3.65 -17.02
CA THR A 46 -8.89 -4.74 -17.99
C THR A 46 -10.13 -5.08 -18.82
N GLY A 47 -11.31 -4.65 -18.39
CA GLY A 47 -12.59 -5.15 -18.91
C GLY A 47 -12.89 -6.57 -18.44
N GLY A 48 -14.12 -7.02 -18.67
CA GLY A 48 -14.59 -8.36 -18.29
C GLY A 48 -16.06 -8.37 -17.88
N THR A 49 -16.54 -9.52 -17.39
CA THR A 49 -17.88 -9.67 -16.81
C THR A 49 -17.73 -9.98 -15.32
N ILE A 50 -18.36 -9.18 -14.46
CA ILE A 50 -18.54 -9.53 -13.04
C ILE A 50 -19.85 -10.30 -12.90
N VAL A 51 -19.78 -11.49 -12.31
CA VAL A 51 -20.97 -12.20 -11.83
C VAL A 51 -20.99 -12.08 -10.31
N GLN A 52 -21.98 -11.37 -9.77
CA GLN A 52 -22.15 -11.20 -8.34
C GLN A 52 -23.26 -12.13 -7.86
N LEU A 53 -22.88 -13.13 -7.05
CA LEU A 53 -23.83 -14.02 -6.39
C LEU A 53 -24.10 -13.50 -4.99
N ARG A 54 -25.38 -13.26 -4.67
CA ARG A 54 -25.83 -13.02 -3.30
C ARG A 54 -26.60 -14.26 -2.86
N PHE A 55 -26.10 -14.91 -1.81
CA PHE A 55 -26.83 -15.96 -1.13
C PHE A 55 -27.57 -15.32 0.04
N ASP A 56 -28.89 -15.38 0.03
CA ASP A 56 -29.66 -15.12 1.23
C ASP A 56 -29.53 -16.37 2.12
N GLU A 57 -29.08 -16.17 3.35
CA GLU A 57 -28.79 -17.24 4.28
C GLU A 57 -30.06 -18.03 4.61
N LEU A 58 -30.09 -19.29 4.14
CA LEU A 58 -30.34 -20.53 4.89
C LEU A 58 -30.19 -21.69 3.87
N MET A 59 -28.94 -22.12 3.63
CA MET A 59 -28.68 -23.40 2.98
C MET A 59 -28.51 -24.45 4.09
N GLU A 60 -29.62 -25.07 4.50
CA GLU A 60 -29.56 -26.36 5.18
C GLU A 60 -29.24 -27.42 4.12
N ILE A 61 -28.15 -28.18 4.32
CA ILE A 61 -27.84 -29.42 3.60
C ILE A 61 -28.16 -30.59 4.54
#